data_AF-A0A0D3GWE4-F1
#
_entry.id   AF-A0A0D3GWE4-F1
#
_cell.length_a   1.000
_cell.length_b   1.000
_cell.length_c   1.000
_cell.angle_alpha   90.00
_cell.angle_beta   90.00
_cell.angle_gamma   90.00
#
_symmetry.space_group_name_H-M   'P 1'
#
loop_
_entity.id
_entity.type
_entity.pdbx_description
1 polymer ?
#
loop_
_entity_poly.entity_id
_entity_poly.type
_entity_poly.pdbx_seq_one_letter_code
_entity_poly.pdbx_strand_id
1 'polypeptide(L)'
;MEDWLFYSLTSLLCLVCSLLLRARASAGAEDGAGAGPAAVPRTSTSSRRCGGSRRSTARCSRRAPAPSARRPYGPTWTALRRCISSGVLNPARLRAFSGARRCVLDALVSHVRGEGGAPVTVMEPFRYAMLCLLVHMCFGDRPGDARVREIEALQRELLSNFLSFEVFAFLPPITKLVFRKRWNEMGLTDGEIVSLCSEVKLTIPEDGGRGLTDGEIVSLCSEFMSAGTDTTATALQWILANLVKNPAMQDRLMEEIAAAVAGDGEVREEDLQAMPYLKAVVLEGLRRHPPGHYVLPHAVEDETTLDGYRVPANTPVNFAVREIGLDSEVWTSPEVFRPERFLAGGEGEDVDLTGSKEIKMMPFGAGRRVCPGMALALLHLEYFVANLVWEFDWREVAGDEVDLTEKML
;
A
#
# COMPACT_ATOMS: atom_id res chain seq x y z
N MET A 1 16.35 -16.18 14.58
CA MET A 1 16.74 -14.99 15.38
C MET A 1 16.23 -13.73 14.69
N GLU A 2 15.04 -13.81 14.09
CA GLU A 2 14.46 -12.80 13.19
C GLU A 2 13.14 -12.25 13.77
N ASP A 3 12.63 -12.87 14.84
CA ASP A 3 11.38 -12.52 15.51
C ASP A 3 11.45 -11.28 16.42
N TRP A 4 12.59 -10.59 16.53
CA TRP A 4 12.71 -9.38 17.37
C TRP A 4 12.90 -8.10 16.55
N LEU A 5 13.43 -8.20 15.33
CA LEU A 5 13.66 -7.09 14.41
C LEU A 5 12.34 -6.51 13.90
N PHE A 6 11.30 -7.33 13.77
CA PHE A 6 9.99 -6.93 13.27
C PHE A 6 9.08 -6.28 14.33
N TYR A 7 9.23 -6.65 15.62
CA TYR A 7 8.46 -6.03 16.72
C TYR A 7 8.83 -4.56 16.95
N SER A 8 10.04 -4.15 16.58
CA SER A 8 10.48 -2.76 16.69
C SER A 8 9.92 -1.88 15.58
N LEU A 9 9.75 -2.42 14.36
CA LEU A 9 9.27 -1.67 13.19
C LEU A 9 7.80 -1.26 13.30
N THR A 10 6.92 -2.16 13.72
CA THR A 10 5.50 -1.84 13.95
C THR A 10 5.32 -0.89 15.14
N SER A 11 6.14 -1.02 16.18
CA SER A 11 6.14 -0.11 17.32
C SER A 11 6.63 1.30 16.95
N LEU A 12 7.58 1.43 16.01
CA LEU A 12 8.11 2.70 15.52
C LEU A 12 7.11 3.43 14.58
N LEU A 13 6.42 2.67 13.71
CA LEU A 13 5.32 3.14 12.86
C LEU A 13 4.16 3.69 13.70
N CYS A 14 3.76 2.98 14.76
CA CYS A 14 2.76 3.48 15.70
C CYS A 14 3.24 4.71 16.47
N LEU A 15 4.55 4.82 16.73
CA LEU A 15 5.14 5.89 17.53
C LEU A 15 5.07 7.26 16.89
N VAL A 16 5.46 7.33 15.61
CA VAL A 16 5.62 8.60 14.92
C VAL A 16 4.27 9.26 14.63
N CYS A 17 3.22 8.47 14.38
CA CYS A 17 1.84 8.97 14.29
C CYS A 17 1.37 9.69 15.57
N SER A 18 1.86 9.35 16.76
CA SER A 18 1.45 10.01 18.02
C SER A 18 2.29 11.22 18.41
N LEU A 19 3.53 11.33 17.94
CA LEU A 19 4.35 12.53 18.17
C LEU A 19 3.80 13.74 17.40
N LEU A 20 3.23 13.49 16.21
CA LEU A 20 2.63 14.51 15.36
C LEU A 20 1.29 15.05 15.91
N LEU A 21 0.55 14.23 16.65
CA LEU A 21 -0.66 14.66 17.36
C LEU A 21 -0.34 15.52 18.61
N ARG A 22 0.81 15.32 19.26
CA ARG A 22 1.25 16.14 20.40
C ARG A 22 1.68 17.55 20.00
N ALA A 23 2.29 17.72 18.82
CA ALA A 23 2.64 19.05 18.31
C ALA A 23 1.42 19.94 18.07
N ARG A 24 0.23 19.33 17.91
CA ARG A 24 -1.05 20.03 17.71
C ARG A 24 -1.75 20.40 19.02
N ALA A 25 -1.53 19.65 20.11
CA ALA A 25 -2.12 19.96 21.42
C ALA A 25 -1.44 21.14 22.14
N SER A 26 -0.18 21.45 21.79
CA SER A 26 0.53 22.63 22.31
C SER A 26 0.34 23.91 21.48
N ALA A 27 -0.23 23.82 20.27
CA ALA A 27 -0.43 24.96 19.37
C ALA A 27 -1.86 25.52 19.36
N GLY A 28 -2.77 24.96 20.18
CA GLY A 28 -4.17 25.39 20.30
C GLY A 28 -4.48 26.23 21.55
N ALA A 29 -3.46 26.72 22.26
CA ALA A 29 -3.64 27.46 23.51
C ALA A 29 -2.72 28.70 23.57
N GLU A 30 -2.82 29.59 22.58
CA GLU A 30 -2.41 30.99 22.69
C GLU A 30 -3.00 31.75 21.50
N ASP A 31 -4.17 32.38 21.70
CA ASP A 31 -4.53 33.65 21.07
C ASP A 31 -5.88 34.12 21.63
N GLY A 32 -5.82 35.12 22.50
CA GLY A 32 -7.00 35.70 23.11
C GLY A 32 -6.67 36.75 24.16
N ALA A 33 -5.97 37.83 23.79
CA ALA A 33 -5.89 39.04 24.62
C ALA A 33 -5.66 40.30 23.76
N GLY A 34 -6.76 40.94 23.34
CA GLY A 34 -6.80 42.35 22.96
C GLY A 34 -7.26 43.20 24.16
N ALA A 35 -6.55 44.31 24.41
CA ALA A 35 -6.74 45.19 25.56
C ALA A 35 -7.79 46.30 25.32
N GLY A 36 -8.54 46.68 26.37
CA GLY A 36 -9.31 47.93 26.47
C GLY A 36 -10.49 47.87 27.47
N PRO A 37 -10.85 48.94 28.22
CA PRO A 37 -11.00 48.85 29.68
C PRO A 37 -12.40 49.15 30.28
N ALA A 38 -12.51 48.89 31.60
CA ALA A 38 -13.26 49.60 32.67
C ALA A 38 -14.44 48.91 33.41
N ALA A 39 -14.46 49.17 34.73
CA ALA A 39 -15.54 49.09 35.75
C ALA A 39 -15.72 47.82 36.63
N VAL A 40 -16.05 48.09 37.91
CA VAL A 40 -15.94 47.26 39.15
C VAL A 40 -17.37 46.89 39.69
N PRO A 41 -17.57 46.24 40.87
CA PRO A 41 -17.81 44.80 41.14
C PRO A 41 -19.21 44.43 41.71
N ARG A 42 -19.53 43.13 41.93
CA ARG A 42 -20.13 42.59 43.19
C ARG A 42 -20.41 41.05 43.23
N THR A 43 -19.72 40.39 44.18
CA THR A 43 -20.14 39.42 45.24
C THR A 43 -20.86 38.07 44.97
N SER A 44 -20.23 37.01 45.55
CA SER A 44 -20.79 35.87 46.36
C SER A 44 -21.43 34.68 45.60
N THR A 45 -21.31 33.38 45.93
CA THR A 45 -20.72 32.60 47.04
C THR A 45 -20.75 31.08 46.70
N SER A 46 -19.90 30.31 47.39
CA SER A 46 -20.01 28.86 47.75
C SER A 46 -19.77 27.81 46.63
N SER A 47 -18.65 27.08 46.62
CA SER A 47 -18.20 25.94 47.46
C SER A 47 -18.89 24.60 47.15
N ARG A 48 -18.09 23.59 46.73
CA ARG A 48 -17.94 22.29 47.41
C ARG A 48 -16.81 21.46 46.79
N ARG A 49 -15.92 20.98 47.67
CA ARG A 49 -14.88 19.97 47.43
C ARG A 49 -15.47 18.57 47.58
N CYS A 50 -14.89 17.61 46.86
CA CYS A 50 -14.48 16.26 47.29
C CYS A 50 -13.60 15.72 46.14
N GLY A 51 -12.44 15.08 46.27
CA GLY A 51 -11.80 14.43 47.40
C GLY A 51 -11.13 13.15 46.88
N GLY A 52 -9.80 13.16 46.74
CA GLY A 52 -8.89 12.01 46.96
C GLY A 52 -8.99 10.73 46.11
N SER A 53 -8.10 10.63 45.13
CA SER A 53 -7.10 9.56 44.93
C SER A 53 -7.42 8.11 45.37
N ARG A 54 -7.50 7.20 44.40
CA ARG A 54 -6.72 5.94 44.37
C ARG A 54 -6.24 5.66 42.95
N ARG A 55 -4.96 5.94 42.67
CA ARG A 55 -4.27 5.44 41.46
C ARG A 55 -4.04 3.94 41.64
N SER A 56 -4.71 3.12 40.84
CA SER A 56 -4.21 1.77 40.55
C SER A 56 -3.27 1.89 39.35
N THR A 57 -1.98 1.67 39.59
CA THR A 57 -0.97 1.60 38.53
C THR A 57 -1.02 0.21 37.89
N ALA A 58 -1.97 0.00 36.98
CA ALA A 58 -1.93 -1.14 36.08
C ALA A 58 -0.88 -0.86 34.99
N ARG A 59 0.31 -1.45 35.16
CA ARG A 59 1.40 -1.43 34.19
C ARG A 59 0.99 -2.28 32.99
N CYS A 60 0.45 -1.66 31.93
CA CYS A 60 0.06 -2.35 30.70
C CYS A 60 1.28 -2.45 29.77
N SER A 61 2.01 -3.55 29.83
CA SER A 61 2.95 -3.94 28.78
C SER A 61 2.22 -4.86 27.79
N ARG A 62 1.54 -4.29 26.79
CA ARG A 62 1.01 -5.08 25.68
C ARG A 62 1.75 -4.70 24.40
N ARG A 63 2.49 -5.67 23.85
CA ARG A 63 3.08 -5.62 22.50
C ARG A 63 1.97 -5.32 21.48
N ALA A 64 2.26 -4.48 20.50
CA ALA A 64 1.37 -4.31 19.34
C ALA A 64 1.15 -5.66 18.64
N PRO A 65 -0.08 -5.95 18.17
CA PRO A 65 -0.39 -7.19 17.49
C PRO A 65 0.41 -7.34 16.18
N ALA A 66 0.72 -8.58 15.80
CA ALA A 66 1.44 -8.87 14.55
C ALA A 66 0.55 -8.59 13.31
N PRO A 67 1.14 -8.10 12.21
CA PRO A 67 0.45 -7.88 10.94
C PRO A 67 -0.28 -9.10 10.40
N SER A 68 -1.42 -8.89 9.75
CA SER A 68 -2.25 -9.96 9.19
C SER A 68 -1.47 -10.83 8.20
N ALA A 69 -0.66 -10.23 7.33
CA ALA A 69 0.16 -10.95 6.35
C ALA A 69 1.14 -11.95 7.00
N ARG A 70 1.59 -11.67 8.24
CA ARG A 70 2.63 -12.44 8.95
C ARG A 70 2.08 -13.34 10.05
N ARG A 71 0.77 -13.32 10.31
CA ARG A 71 0.18 -14.23 11.29
C ARG A 71 0.25 -15.67 10.78
N PRO A 72 0.60 -16.65 11.65
CA PRO A 72 0.48 -18.06 11.33
C PRO A 72 -0.89 -18.39 10.76
N TYR A 73 -0.96 -19.42 9.93
CA TYR A 73 -2.26 -19.84 9.41
C TYR A 73 -3.14 -20.29 10.58
N GLY A 74 -4.39 -19.85 10.59
CA GLY A 74 -5.27 -20.09 11.72
C GLY A 74 -6.49 -19.18 11.74
N PRO A 75 -7.29 -19.26 12.81
CA PRO A 75 -8.59 -18.61 12.84
C PRO A 75 -8.50 -17.09 12.82
N THR A 76 -7.53 -16.51 13.53
CA THR A 76 -7.36 -15.05 13.54
C THR A 76 -6.88 -14.52 12.19
N TRP A 77 -5.95 -15.20 11.51
CA TRP A 77 -5.57 -14.85 10.15
C TRP A 77 -6.78 -14.93 9.20
N THR A 78 -7.57 -16.00 9.32
CA THR A 78 -8.76 -16.22 8.48
C THR A 78 -9.79 -15.12 8.67
N ALA A 79 -10.04 -14.70 9.91
CA ALA A 79 -10.99 -13.63 10.22
C ALA A 79 -10.50 -12.26 9.72
N LEU A 80 -9.23 -11.91 9.92
CA LEU A 80 -8.65 -10.67 9.38
C LEU A 80 -8.69 -10.66 7.86
N ARG A 81 -8.37 -11.79 7.22
CA ARG A 81 -8.43 -11.95 5.77
C ARG A 81 -9.85 -11.77 5.23
N ARG A 82 -10.83 -12.43 5.86
CA ARG A 82 -12.26 -12.25 5.54
C ARG A 82 -12.66 -10.79 5.72
N CYS A 83 -12.23 -10.14 6.80
CA CYS A 83 -12.55 -8.74 7.08
C CYS A 83 -12.13 -7.79 5.96
N ILE A 84 -10.87 -7.86 5.53
CA ILE A 84 -10.40 -6.99 4.44
C ILE A 84 -11.15 -7.34 3.14
N SER A 85 -11.27 -8.63 2.79
CA SER A 85 -11.91 -9.08 1.54
C SER A 85 -13.41 -8.78 1.47
N SER A 86 -14.15 -8.87 2.58
CA SER A 86 -15.58 -8.51 2.62
C SER A 86 -15.82 -7.02 2.86
N GLY A 87 -14.81 -6.31 3.36
CA GLY A 87 -14.82 -4.88 3.62
C GLY A 87 -14.27 -4.09 2.44
N VAL A 88 -13.17 -3.36 2.66
CA VAL A 88 -12.60 -2.40 1.70
C VAL A 88 -12.24 -3.00 0.33
N LEU A 89 -11.94 -4.30 0.26
CA LEU A 89 -11.58 -4.99 -0.98
C LEU A 89 -12.75 -5.73 -1.64
N ASN A 90 -13.97 -5.62 -1.13
CA ASN A 90 -15.13 -6.24 -1.74
C ASN A 90 -15.42 -5.57 -3.11
N PRO A 91 -15.50 -6.33 -4.22
CA PRO A 91 -15.74 -5.76 -5.55
C PRO A 91 -16.99 -4.86 -5.64
N ALA A 92 -18.07 -5.19 -4.91
CA ALA A 92 -19.28 -4.38 -4.90
C ALA A 92 -19.07 -3.02 -4.20
N ARG A 93 -18.14 -2.95 -3.23
CA ARG A 93 -17.76 -1.72 -2.52
C ARG A 93 -16.71 -0.92 -3.27
N LEU A 94 -15.88 -1.56 -4.10
CA LEU A 94 -14.86 -0.85 -4.88
C LEU A 94 -15.47 0.26 -5.74
N ARG A 95 -16.66 0.06 -6.30
CA ARG A 95 -17.40 1.07 -7.08
C ARG A 95 -17.73 2.34 -6.30
N ALA A 96 -17.87 2.26 -4.97
CA ALA A 96 -18.15 3.44 -4.15
C ALA A 96 -16.97 4.43 -4.13
N PHE A 97 -15.77 3.96 -4.45
CA PHE A 97 -14.54 4.77 -4.47
C PHE A 97 -14.17 5.30 -5.87
N SER A 98 -15.07 5.20 -6.85
CA SER A 98 -14.81 5.70 -8.20
C SER A 98 -14.58 7.22 -8.23
N GLY A 99 -15.37 7.97 -7.47
CA GLY A 99 -15.16 9.41 -7.31
C GLY A 99 -13.80 9.76 -6.68
N ALA A 100 -13.31 8.92 -5.76
CA ALA A 100 -11.99 9.10 -5.17
C ALA A 100 -10.87 8.84 -6.17
N ARG A 101 -10.99 7.76 -6.96
CA ARG A 101 -10.05 7.43 -8.04
C ARG A 101 -9.98 8.55 -9.07
N ARG A 102 -11.14 9.06 -9.51
CA ARG A 102 -11.22 10.23 -10.39
C ARG A 102 -10.56 11.45 -9.80
N CYS A 103 -10.87 11.80 -8.55
CA CYS A 103 -10.29 12.97 -7.90
C CYS A 103 -8.75 12.90 -7.76
N VAL A 104 -8.20 11.70 -7.56
CA VAL A 104 -6.76 11.46 -7.53
C VAL A 104 -6.16 11.52 -8.94
N LEU A 105 -6.84 10.96 -9.94
CA LEU A 105 -6.45 11.08 -11.34
C LEU A 105 -6.42 12.54 -11.80
N ASP A 106 -7.46 13.32 -11.53
CA ASP A 106 -7.55 14.74 -11.88
C ASP A 106 -6.38 15.53 -11.28
N ALA A 107 -5.98 15.20 -10.04
CA ALA A 107 -4.84 15.82 -9.38
C ALA A 107 -3.51 15.43 -10.05
N LEU A 108 -3.34 14.17 -10.46
CA LEU A 108 -2.18 13.72 -11.23
C LEU A 108 -2.10 14.42 -12.59
N VAL A 109 -3.19 14.42 -13.36
CA VAL A 109 -3.28 15.07 -14.67
C VAL A 109 -3.01 16.57 -14.54
N SER A 110 -3.60 17.23 -13.54
CA SER A 110 -3.35 18.66 -13.27
C SER A 110 -1.90 18.95 -12.92
N HIS A 111 -1.25 18.07 -12.14
CA HIS A 111 0.17 18.20 -11.82
C HIS A 111 1.03 18.09 -13.08
N VAL A 112 0.83 17.05 -13.91
CA VAL A 112 1.58 16.85 -15.16
C VAL A 112 1.36 18.00 -16.14
N ARG A 113 0.12 18.47 -16.32
CA ARG A 113 -0.19 19.65 -17.17
C ARG A 113 0.47 20.93 -16.65
N GLY A 114 0.60 21.07 -15.33
CA GLY A 114 1.23 22.22 -14.68
C GLY A 114 2.72 22.37 -15.00
N GLU A 115 3.40 21.27 -15.38
CA GLU A 115 4.81 21.29 -15.78
C GLU A 115 5.04 21.91 -17.17
N GLY A 116 3.97 22.18 -17.95
CA GLY A 116 4.04 23.00 -19.16
C GLY A 116 4.94 22.44 -20.27
N GLY A 117 5.11 21.11 -20.33
CA GLY A 117 5.97 20.43 -21.30
C GLY A 117 7.42 20.21 -20.83
N ALA A 118 7.74 20.57 -19.58
CA ALA A 118 9.01 20.18 -18.97
C ALA A 118 9.07 18.66 -18.69
N PRO A 119 10.28 18.06 -18.60
CA PRO A 119 10.45 16.68 -18.15
C PRO A 119 9.78 16.42 -16.81
N VAL A 120 9.00 15.34 -16.71
CA VAL A 120 8.24 14.99 -15.50
C VAL A 120 8.76 13.70 -14.89
N THR A 121 9.05 13.72 -13.59
CA THR A 121 9.35 12.51 -12.82
C THR A 121 8.07 11.96 -12.20
N VAL A 122 7.69 10.72 -12.57
CA VAL A 122 6.34 10.20 -12.28
C VAL A 122 6.22 9.40 -10.98
N MET A 123 7.32 8.85 -10.45
CA MET A 123 7.29 7.94 -9.30
C MET A 123 6.73 8.61 -8.03
N GLU A 124 7.23 9.79 -7.68
CA GLU A 124 6.81 10.48 -6.47
C GLU A 124 5.33 10.93 -6.53
N PRO A 125 4.84 11.50 -7.65
CA PRO A 125 3.41 11.73 -7.88
C PRO A 125 2.56 10.46 -7.79
N PHE A 126 3.00 9.33 -8.37
CA PHE A 126 2.25 8.06 -8.30
C PHE A 126 2.15 7.53 -6.89
N ARG A 127 3.23 7.56 -6.11
CA ARG A 127 3.20 7.20 -4.68
C ARG A 127 2.21 8.08 -3.91
N TYR A 128 2.25 9.40 -4.12
CA TYR A 128 1.35 10.34 -3.45
C TYR A 128 -0.11 10.06 -3.78
N ALA A 129 -0.40 9.84 -5.06
CA ALA A 129 -1.72 9.55 -5.56
C ALA A 129 -2.27 8.24 -5.01
N MET A 130 -1.47 7.16 -5.03
CA MET A 130 -1.88 5.87 -4.50
C MET A 130 -2.12 5.95 -2.99
N LEU A 131 -1.24 6.63 -2.26
CA LEU A 131 -1.42 6.86 -0.83
C LEU A 131 -2.70 7.65 -0.54
N CYS A 132 -2.93 8.77 -1.23
CA CYS A 132 -4.16 9.57 -1.12
C CYS A 132 -5.40 8.69 -1.27
N LEU A 133 -5.40 7.85 -2.31
CA LEU A 133 -6.52 7.00 -2.64
C LEU A 133 -6.75 5.95 -1.55
N LEU A 134 -5.71 5.26 -1.09
CA LEU A 134 -5.82 4.21 -0.08
C LEU A 134 -6.21 4.79 1.29
N VAL A 135 -5.70 5.97 1.64
CA VAL A 135 -6.13 6.73 2.82
C VAL A 135 -7.61 7.06 2.72
N HIS A 136 -8.06 7.59 1.58
CA HIS A 136 -9.48 7.88 1.37
C HIS A 136 -10.34 6.61 1.42
N MET A 137 -9.88 5.49 0.89
CA MET A 137 -10.58 4.21 0.96
C MET A 137 -10.68 3.66 2.39
N CYS A 138 -9.67 3.92 3.24
CA CYS A 138 -9.69 3.57 4.65
C CYS A 138 -10.59 4.50 5.48
N PHE A 139 -10.65 5.78 5.13
CA PHE A 139 -11.08 6.83 6.05
C PHE A 139 -12.23 7.72 5.55
N GLY A 140 -12.67 7.55 4.30
CA GLY A 140 -13.83 8.22 3.71
C GLY A 140 -13.61 9.67 3.28
N ASP A 141 -12.90 10.50 4.06
CA ASP A 141 -12.65 11.91 3.71
C ASP A 141 -11.19 12.17 3.34
N ARG A 142 -10.97 13.05 2.33
CA ARG A 142 -9.64 13.47 1.87
C ARG A 142 -8.96 14.27 3.00
N PRO A 143 -7.85 13.79 3.59
CA PRO A 143 -7.05 14.65 4.46
C PRO A 143 -6.42 15.75 3.59
N GLY A 144 -6.46 17.01 4.03
CA GLY A 144 -5.84 18.11 3.28
C GLY A 144 -4.36 17.84 2.95
N ASP A 145 -3.87 18.38 1.83
CA ASP A 145 -2.57 18.03 1.20
C ASP A 145 -1.37 18.01 2.16
N ALA A 146 -1.34 18.88 3.17
CA ALA A 146 -0.31 18.89 4.20
C ALA A 146 -0.23 17.57 4.99
N ARG A 147 -1.39 16.95 5.30
CA ARG A 147 -1.48 15.68 6.02
C ARG A 147 -1.08 14.50 5.15
N VAL A 148 -1.37 14.52 3.86
CA VAL A 148 -0.93 13.44 2.96
C VAL A 148 0.57 13.52 2.74
N ARG A 149 1.14 14.71 2.51
CA ARG A 149 2.59 14.88 2.34
C ARG A 149 3.37 14.48 3.59
N GLU A 150 2.78 14.68 4.77
CA GLU A 150 3.35 14.22 6.03
C GLU A 150 3.31 12.68 6.15
N ILE A 151 2.18 12.03 5.83
CA ILE A 151 2.10 10.56 5.80
C ILE A 151 3.07 9.98 4.76
N GLU A 152 3.21 10.65 3.62
CA GLU A 152 4.11 10.24 2.54
C GLU A 152 5.59 10.39 2.91
N ALA A 153 6.00 11.53 3.48
CA ALA A 153 7.37 11.74 3.95
C ALA A 153 7.76 10.70 5.00
N LEU A 154 6.83 10.35 5.89
CA LEU A 154 7.01 9.29 6.89
C LEU A 154 7.15 7.91 6.25
N GLN A 155 6.30 7.58 5.28
CA GLN A 155 6.40 6.33 4.54
C GLN A 155 7.72 6.22 3.77
N ARG A 156 8.17 7.28 3.08
CA ARG A 156 9.45 7.30 2.35
C ARG A 156 10.65 7.16 3.28
N GLU A 157 10.64 7.82 4.44
CA GLU A 157 11.70 7.68 5.45
C GLU A 157 11.70 6.28 6.09
N LEU A 158 10.53 5.66 6.26
CA LEU A 158 10.38 4.28 6.72
C LEU A 158 10.91 3.25 5.71
N LEU A 159 10.65 3.43 4.41
CA LEU A 159 11.15 2.56 3.33
C LEU A 159 12.65 2.74 3.05
N SER A 160 13.16 3.98 3.12
CA SER A 160 14.60 4.27 2.97
C SER A 160 15.42 3.72 4.15
N ASN A 161 14.88 3.81 5.36
CA ASN A 161 15.48 3.14 6.52
C ASN A 161 15.32 1.61 6.46
N PHE A 162 14.26 1.08 5.85
CA PHE A 162 14.11 -0.37 5.68
C PHE A 162 15.28 -1.01 4.91
N LEU A 163 15.78 -0.35 3.85
CA LEU A 163 16.91 -0.83 3.06
C LEU A 163 18.27 -0.55 3.74
N SER A 164 18.43 0.58 4.44
CA SER A 164 19.71 0.96 5.08
C SER A 164 20.05 0.18 6.36
N PHE A 165 19.07 -0.53 6.95
CA PHE A 165 19.25 -1.29 8.19
C PHE A 165 19.76 -2.72 8.02
N GLU A 166 19.93 -3.23 6.79
CA GLU A 166 20.56 -4.53 6.55
C GLU A 166 22.00 -4.61 7.14
N VAL A 167 22.72 -3.48 7.17
CA VAL A 167 24.10 -3.40 7.69
C VAL A 167 24.20 -3.57 9.22
N PHE A 168 23.12 -3.36 9.98
CA PHE A 168 23.16 -3.32 11.45
C PHE A 168 22.52 -4.53 12.14
N ALA A 169 22.09 -5.54 11.38
CA ALA A 169 21.37 -6.72 11.87
C ALA A 169 22.23 -7.71 12.68
N PHE A 170 23.55 -7.51 12.78
CA PHE A 170 24.46 -8.50 13.36
C PHE A 170 24.48 -8.56 14.90
N LEU A 171 24.21 -7.45 15.64
CA LEU A 171 24.42 -7.38 17.11
C LEU A 171 23.39 -6.50 17.88
N PRO A 172 22.18 -7.00 18.17
CA PRO A 172 21.07 -6.29 18.87
C PRO A 172 21.35 -5.72 20.29
N PRO A 173 22.22 -6.31 21.14
CA PRO A 173 22.45 -5.80 22.49
C PRO A 173 23.21 -4.46 22.51
N ILE A 174 24.11 -4.27 21.53
CA ILE A 174 25.00 -3.11 21.45
C ILE A 174 24.24 -1.88 20.95
N THR A 175 23.38 -2.03 19.95
CA THR A 175 22.55 -0.95 19.40
C THR A 175 21.57 -0.37 20.42
N LYS A 176 21.00 -1.23 21.28
CA LYS A 176 20.11 -0.79 22.38
C LYS A 176 20.84 -0.03 23.49
N LEU A 177 22.11 -0.34 23.70
CA LEU A 177 22.97 0.33 24.67
C LEU A 177 23.44 1.70 24.14
N VAL A 178 23.82 1.76 22.86
CA VAL A 178 24.33 2.98 22.19
C VAL A 178 23.23 4.02 21.97
N PHE A 179 21.99 3.61 21.67
CA PHE A 179 20.88 4.53 21.37
C PHE A 179 19.79 4.58 22.47
N ARG A 180 20.19 4.40 23.73
CA ARG A 180 19.30 4.31 24.91
C ARG A 180 18.37 5.52 25.12
N LYS A 181 18.77 6.72 24.66
CA LYS A 181 17.97 7.95 24.76
C LYS A 181 16.79 7.97 23.77
N ARG A 182 17.02 7.48 22.53
CA ARG A 182 15.98 7.32 21.48
C ARG A 182 14.92 6.27 21.84
N TRP A 183 15.25 5.30 22.69
CA TRP A 183 14.34 4.21 23.07
C TRP A 183 13.29 4.62 24.12
N ASN A 184 13.62 5.58 24.99
CA ASN A 184 12.78 5.94 26.14
C ASN A 184 11.70 6.99 25.83
N GLU A 185 11.79 7.68 24.70
CA GLU A 185 10.82 8.70 24.27
C GLU A 185 9.56 8.11 23.60
N MET A 186 9.47 6.77 23.57
CA MET A 186 8.54 5.98 22.77
C MET A 186 7.26 5.50 23.52
N GLY A 187 6.30 6.38 23.86
CA GLY A 187 5.03 6.00 24.54
C GLY A 187 3.73 6.51 23.87
N LEU A 188 2.72 5.63 23.74
CA LEU A 188 1.48 5.79 22.91
C LEU A 188 0.15 5.66 23.68
N THR A 189 -0.93 6.27 23.15
CA THR A 189 -2.33 6.12 23.66
C THR A 189 -3.39 6.09 22.53
N ASP A 190 -4.46 5.30 22.75
CA ASP A 190 -5.33 4.58 21.78
C ASP A 190 -6.64 5.28 21.28
N GLY A 191 -6.71 6.61 21.15
CA GLY A 191 -8.02 7.31 21.05
C GLY A 191 -8.66 7.53 19.66
N GLU A 192 -7.90 7.91 18.64
CA GLU A 192 -8.48 8.59 17.45
C GLU A 192 -8.60 7.72 16.18
N ILE A 193 -7.77 6.66 16.04
CA ILE A 193 -7.83 5.75 14.88
C ILE A 193 -9.06 4.84 14.92
N VAL A 194 -9.57 4.59 16.14
CA VAL A 194 -10.71 3.70 16.43
C VAL A 194 -12.02 4.23 15.85
N SER A 195 -12.18 5.56 15.79
CA SER A 195 -13.45 6.19 15.39
C SER A 195 -13.78 5.93 13.91
N LEU A 196 -12.80 5.99 13.01
CA LEU A 196 -13.04 5.90 11.57
C LEU A 196 -13.22 4.47 11.02
N CYS A 197 -12.66 3.47 11.69
CA CYS A 197 -12.78 2.07 11.27
C CYS A 197 -13.98 1.34 11.89
N SER A 198 -14.75 2.05 12.71
CA SER A 198 -15.81 1.50 13.58
C SER A 198 -17.05 0.98 12.83
N GLU A 199 -17.15 1.19 11.51
CA GLU A 199 -18.29 0.72 10.71
C GLU A 199 -18.19 -0.76 10.29
N VAL A 200 -17.08 -1.44 10.57
CA VAL A 200 -16.92 -2.87 10.29
C VAL A 200 -17.08 -3.67 11.60
N LYS A 201 -18.33 -3.90 12.02
CA LYS A 201 -18.65 -4.85 13.10
C LYS A 201 -18.46 -6.28 12.61
N LEU A 202 -17.22 -6.72 12.53
CA LEU A 202 -16.90 -8.12 12.24
C LEU A 202 -16.45 -8.82 13.51
N THR A 203 -17.11 -9.94 13.76
CA THR A 203 -16.79 -10.86 14.84
C THR A 203 -15.82 -11.92 14.32
N ILE A 204 -14.97 -12.45 15.17
CA ILE A 204 -14.12 -13.62 14.91
C ILE A 204 -14.86 -14.85 15.43
N PRO A 205 -15.55 -15.63 14.57
CA PRO A 205 -16.40 -16.73 15.04
C PRO A 205 -15.64 -17.76 15.88
N GLU A 206 -14.39 -18.01 15.52
CA GLU A 206 -13.52 -18.99 16.15
C GLU A 206 -12.84 -18.48 17.44
N ASP A 207 -13.02 -17.21 17.80
CA ASP A 207 -12.54 -16.59 19.05
C ASP A 207 -13.74 -16.01 19.83
N GLY A 208 -14.76 -16.86 20.03
CA GLY A 208 -15.96 -16.54 20.80
C GLY A 208 -16.83 -15.44 20.21
N GLY A 209 -16.67 -15.11 18.92
CA GLY A 209 -17.38 -14.00 18.29
C GLY A 209 -16.87 -12.62 18.71
N ARG A 210 -15.62 -12.50 19.20
CA ARG A 210 -15.07 -11.20 19.58
C ARG A 210 -14.98 -10.24 18.39
N GLY A 211 -15.18 -8.95 18.63
CA GLY A 211 -14.83 -7.93 17.65
C GLY A 211 -13.33 -7.85 17.39
N LEU A 212 -12.94 -7.24 16.27
CA LEU A 212 -11.56 -6.81 16.07
C LEU A 212 -11.17 -5.78 17.13
N THR A 213 -9.93 -5.89 17.62
CA THR A 213 -9.37 -4.89 18.53
C THR A 213 -8.89 -3.66 17.75
N ASP A 214 -8.81 -2.52 18.42
CA ASP A 214 -8.27 -1.27 17.86
C ASP A 214 -6.88 -1.46 17.26
N GLY A 215 -6.01 -2.22 17.93
CA GLY A 215 -4.67 -2.54 17.41
C GLY A 215 -4.70 -3.41 16.16
N GLU A 216 -5.66 -4.33 16.02
CA GLU A 216 -5.83 -5.14 14.81
C GLU A 216 -6.35 -4.28 13.65
N ILE A 217 -7.30 -3.40 13.92
CA ILE A 217 -7.82 -2.44 12.94
C ILE A 217 -6.69 -1.53 12.42
N VAL A 218 -5.92 -0.92 13.32
CA VAL A 218 -4.77 -0.07 12.98
C VAL A 218 -3.76 -0.85 12.11
N SER A 219 -3.46 -2.09 12.48
CA SER A 219 -2.56 -2.95 11.71
C SER A 219 -3.08 -3.20 10.29
N LEU A 220 -4.37 -3.54 10.13
CA LEU A 220 -4.95 -3.78 8.82
C LEU A 220 -4.93 -2.53 7.93
N CYS A 221 -5.25 -1.36 8.48
CA CYS A 221 -5.19 -0.09 7.74
C CYS A 221 -3.76 0.27 7.34
N SER A 222 -2.80 0.11 8.25
CA SER A 222 -1.38 0.37 7.95
C SER A 222 -0.84 -0.58 6.88
N GLU A 223 -1.16 -1.87 6.97
CA GLU A 223 -0.80 -2.87 5.95
C GLU A 223 -1.43 -2.54 4.60
N PHE A 224 -2.71 -2.18 4.56
CA PHE A 224 -3.41 -1.84 3.33
C PHE A 224 -2.77 -0.64 2.62
N MET A 225 -2.46 0.43 3.36
CA MET A 225 -1.80 1.61 2.80
C MET A 225 -0.37 1.31 2.35
N SER A 226 0.46 0.69 3.21
CA SER A 226 1.86 0.46 2.85
C SER A 226 2.01 -0.56 1.71
N ALA A 227 1.25 -1.65 1.74
CA ALA A 227 1.36 -2.70 0.73
C ALA A 227 0.77 -2.25 -0.62
N GLY A 228 -0.22 -1.36 -0.62
CA GLY A 228 -0.88 -0.88 -1.83
C GLY A 228 -0.20 0.30 -2.51
N THR A 229 0.51 1.17 -1.77
CA THR A 229 1.11 2.39 -2.33
C THR A 229 2.30 2.09 -3.25
N ASP A 230 3.40 1.56 -2.70
CA ASP A 230 4.65 1.44 -3.47
C ASP A 230 4.56 0.39 -4.57
N THR A 231 3.85 -0.70 -4.33
CA THR A 231 3.72 -1.79 -5.30
C THR A 231 2.96 -1.32 -6.55
N THR A 232 1.84 -0.62 -6.36
CA THR A 232 1.04 -0.09 -7.47
C THR A 232 1.78 1.04 -8.19
N ALA A 233 2.41 1.97 -7.45
CA ALA A 233 3.18 3.06 -8.06
C ALA A 233 4.37 2.55 -8.89
N THR A 234 5.07 1.53 -8.42
CA THR A 234 6.19 0.91 -9.15
C THR A 234 5.71 0.20 -10.41
N ALA A 235 4.59 -0.55 -10.34
CA ALA A 235 4.00 -1.16 -11.53
C ALA A 235 3.55 -0.11 -12.56
N LEU A 236 2.90 0.98 -12.13
CA LEU A 236 2.54 2.10 -13.02
C LEU A 236 3.76 2.71 -13.71
N GLN A 237 4.84 2.94 -12.96
CA GLN A 237 6.08 3.48 -13.52
C GLN A 237 6.66 2.53 -14.57
N TRP A 238 6.77 1.23 -14.28
CA TRP A 238 7.32 0.26 -15.22
C TRP A 238 6.50 0.12 -16.49
N ILE A 239 5.17 0.13 -16.37
CA ILE A 239 4.27 0.07 -17.52
C ILE A 239 4.46 1.30 -18.40
N LEU A 240 4.44 2.50 -17.82
CA LEU A 240 4.65 3.74 -18.57
C LEU A 240 6.05 3.82 -19.20
N ALA A 241 7.09 3.40 -18.48
CA ALA A 241 8.45 3.35 -19.02
C ALA A 241 8.53 2.47 -20.28
N ASN A 242 7.84 1.32 -20.29
CA ASN A 242 7.77 0.46 -21.48
C ASN A 242 6.93 1.07 -22.61
N LEU A 243 5.84 1.76 -22.31
CA LEU A 243 5.05 2.46 -23.33
C LEU A 243 5.82 3.61 -23.97
N VAL A 244 6.58 4.37 -23.18
CA VAL A 244 7.48 5.44 -23.66
C VAL A 244 8.54 4.88 -24.61
N LYS A 245 9.14 3.73 -24.25
CA LYS A 245 10.12 3.04 -25.09
C LYS A 245 9.55 2.40 -26.35
N ASN A 246 8.24 2.18 -26.40
CA ASN A 246 7.57 1.52 -27.51
C ASN A 246 6.41 2.38 -28.03
N PRO A 247 6.68 3.48 -28.78
CA PRO A 247 5.63 4.37 -29.26
C PRO A 247 4.50 3.71 -30.03
N ALA A 248 4.80 2.72 -30.88
CA ALA A 248 3.77 1.97 -31.62
C ALA A 248 2.81 1.21 -30.68
N MET A 249 3.29 0.79 -29.51
CA MET A 249 2.47 0.15 -28.48
C MET A 249 1.54 1.16 -27.81
N GLN A 250 2.05 2.37 -27.54
CA GLN A 250 1.28 3.48 -27.00
C GLN A 250 0.21 3.94 -28.00
N ASP A 251 0.56 4.09 -29.27
CA ASP A 251 -0.37 4.48 -30.35
C ASP A 251 -1.52 3.45 -30.47
N ARG A 252 -1.18 2.15 -30.47
CA ARG A 252 -2.18 1.08 -30.50
C ARG A 252 -3.09 1.08 -29.26
N LEU A 253 -2.53 1.36 -28.09
CA LEU A 253 -3.32 1.48 -26.86
C LEU A 253 -4.24 2.70 -26.92
N MET A 254 -3.78 3.83 -27.45
CA MET A 254 -4.59 5.02 -27.68
C MET A 254 -5.74 4.75 -28.65
N GLU A 255 -5.50 4.00 -29.74
CA GLU A 255 -6.55 3.58 -30.68
C GLU A 255 -7.62 2.71 -30.01
N GLU A 256 -7.23 1.77 -29.14
CA GLU A 256 -8.17 0.95 -28.37
C GLU A 256 -8.99 1.80 -27.41
N ILE A 257 -8.35 2.74 -26.70
CA ILE A 257 -9.04 3.65 -25.78
C ILE A 257 -10.04 4.52 -26.54
N ALA A 258 -9.63 5.12 -27.66
CA ALA A 258 -10.49 5.95 -28.50
C ALA A 258 -11.70 5.19 -29.07
N ALA A 259 -11.55 3.89 -29.34
CA ALA A 259 -12.65 3.04 -29.80
C ALA A 259 -13.64 2.68 -28.69
N ALA A 260 -13.17 2.57 -27.44
CA ALA A 260 -14.00 2.23 -26.29
C ALA A 260 -14.73 3.45 -25.69
N VAL A 261 -14.10 4.62 -25.71
CA VAL A 261 -14.70 5.87 -25.24
C VAL A 261 -15.62 6.43 -26.32
N ALA A 262 -16.90 6.61 -26.02
CA ALA A 262 -17.86 7.20 -26.95
C ALA A 262 -17.60 8.72 -27.15
N GLY A 263 -16.65 9.08 -28.02
CA GLY A 263 -16.33 10.46 -28.40
C GLY A 263 -15.38 11.17 -27.42
N ASP A 264 -15.65 12.44 -27.14
CA ASP A 264 -14.84 13.40 -26.37
C ASP A 264 -14.79 13.11 -24.85
N GLY A 265 -15.00 11.86 -24.45
CA GLY A 265 -15.23 11.44 -23.07
C GLY A 265 -13.96 11.27 -22.22
N GLU A 266 -14.16 11.25 -20.91
CA GLU A 266 -13.21 10.74 -19.90
C GLU A 266 -13.24 9.20 -19.93
N VAL A 267 -12.09 8.53 -19.75
CA VAL A 267 -12.06 7.06 -19.63
C VAL A 267 -12.65 6.63 -18.28
N ARG A 268 -13.79 5.96 -18.31
CA ARG A 268 -14.47 5.48 -17.11
C ARG A 268 -14.01 4.08 -16.75
N GLU A 269 -14.18 3.71 -15.48
CA GLU A 269 -13.91 2.34 -15.00
C GLU A 269 -14.73 1.29 -15.76
N GLU A 270 -15.94 1.64 -16.20
CA GLU A 270 -16.81 0.75 -16.97
C GLU A 270 -16.25 0.44 -18.36
N ASP A 271 -15.52 1.38 -18.96
CA ASP A 271 -14.99 1.28 -20.33
C ASP A 271 -13.83 0.28 -20.41
N LEU A 272 -13.09 0.10 -19.30
CA LEU A 272 -11.95 -0.83 -19.20
C LEU A 272 -12.30 -2.27 -19.58
N GLN A 273 -13.57 -2.66 -19.44
CA GLN A 273 -14.01 -4.00 -19.84
C GLN A 273 -13.77 -4.26 -21.33
N ALA A 274 -13.91 -3.23 -22.17
CA ALA A 274 -13.77 -3.30 -23.62
C ALA A 274 -12.32 -3.10 -24.12
N MET A 275 -11.33 -3.05 -23.22
CA MET A 275 -9.93 -2.77 -23.54
C MET A 275 -9.03 -4.00 -23.29
N PRO A 276 -9.09 -5.05 -24.12
CA PRO A 276 -8.26 -6.25 -23.95
C PRO A 276 -6.75 -5.98 -24.11
N TYR A 277 -6.34 -5.05 -24.96
CA TYR A 277 -4.94 -4.72 -25.14
C TYR A 277 -4.36 -3.97 -23.94
N LEU A 278 -5.11 -3.05 -23.33
CA LEU A 278 -4.75 -2.46 -22.03
C LEU A 278 -4.46 -3.52 -20.97
N LYS A 279 -5.37 -4.50 -20.83
CA LYS A 279 -5.19 -5.61 -19.87
C LYS A 279 -3.93 -6.41 -20.18
N ALA A 280 -3.68 -6.66 -21.46
CA ALA A 280 -2.48 -7.34 -21.91
C ALA A 280 -1.19 -6.55 -21.59
N VAL A 281 -1.21 -5.22 -21.74
CA VAL A 281 -0.10 -4.32 -21.37
C VAL A 281 0.15 -4.38 -19.85
N VAL A 282 -0.91 -4.33 -19.05
CA VAL A 282 -0.81 -4.42 -17.57
C VAL A 282 -0.24 -5.77 -17.14
N LEU A 283 -0.73 -6.87 -17.72
CA LEU A 283 -0.23 -8.22 -17.42
C LEU A 283 1.23 -8.40 -17.83
N GLU A 284 1.63 -7.86 -19.00
CA GLU A 284 3.03 -7.89 -19.43
C GLU A 284 3.93 -7.03 -18.53
N GLY A 285 3.43 -5.89 -18.07
CA GLY A 285 4.04 -5.08 -17.00
C GLY A 285 4.35 -5.89 -15.76
N LEU A 286 3.35 -6.61 -15.24
CA LEU A 286 3.49 -7.41 -14.04
C LEU A 286 4.35 -8.67 -14.24
N ARG A 287 4.37 -9.26 -15.44
CA ARG A 287 5.23 -10.41 -15.76
C ARG A 287 6.69 -9.97 -15.85
N ARG A 288 6.97 -8.94 -16.65
CA ARG A 288 8.34 -8.50 -16.96
C ARG A 288 8.97 -7.72 -15.82
N HIS A 289 8.18 -6.91 -15.10
CA HIS A 289 8.64 -6.02 -14.04
C HIS A 289 7.73 -6.12 -12.79
N PRO A 290 7.68 -7.29 -12.14
CA PRO A 290 6.91 -7.41 -10.90
C PRO A 290 7.47 -6.44 -9.84
N PRO A 291 6.62 -5.68 -9.12
CA PRO A 291 7.09 -4.70 -8.13
C PRO A 291 7.99 -5.25 -7.03
N GLY A 292 7.89 -6.55 -6.74
CA GLY A 292 8.84 -7.29 -5.91
C GLY A 292 9.36 -8.50 -6.66
N HIS A 293 10.68 -8.74 -6.61
CA HIS A 293 11.29 -9.92 -7.24
C HIS A 293 10.97 -11.22 -6.47
N TYR A 294 10.61 -11.08 -5.20
CA TYR A 294 10.11 -12.15 -4.35
C TYR A 294 8.76 -11.76 -3.75
N VAL A 295 7.88 -12.74 -3.61
CA VAL A 295 6.70 -12.57 -2.74
C VAL A 295 7.09 -12.74 -1.27
N LEU A 296 6.17 -12.42 -0.36
CA LEU A 296 6.40 -12.58 1.07
C LEU A 296 6.83 -14.02 1.41
N PRO A 297 7.90 -14.22 2.20
CA PRO A 297 8.40 -15.54 2.53
C PRO A 297 7.34 -16.40 3.22
N HIS A 298 7.31 -17.67 2.84
CA HIS A 298 6.58 -18.72 3.54
C HIS A 298 7.52 -19.45 4.51
N ALA A 299 6.96 -20.23 5.44
CA ALA A 299 7.71 -21.15 6.26
C ALA A 299 7.06 -22.53 6.19
N VAL A 300 7.89 -23.57 6.09
CA VAL A 300 7.43 -24.96 6.17
C VAL A 300 6.89 -25.23 7.58
N GLU A 301 5.62 -25.63 7.72
CA GLU A 301 5.02 -25.89 9.04
C GLU A 301 5.52 -27.22 9.62
N ASP A 302 5.41 -28.30 8.84
CA ASP A 302 5.90 -29.63 9.18
C ASP A 302 6.91 -30.09 8.13
N GLU A 303 7.89 -30.90 8.55
CA GLU A 303 8.86 -31.48 7.64
C GLU A 303 8.19 -32.14 6.43
N THR A 304 8.70 -31.81 5.26
CA THR A 304 8.09 -32.22 3.99
C THR A 304 9.15 -32.56 2.96
N THR A 305 8.70 -32.98 1.77
CA THR A 305 9.54 -33.19 0.60
C THR A 305 9.09 -32.28 -0.53
N LEU A 306 10.00 -31.49 -1.09
CA LEU A 306 9.77 -30.66 -2.27
C LEU A 306 10.70 -31.14 -3.39
N ASP A 307 10.15 -31.58 -4.52
CA ASP A 307 10.90 -32.12 -5.66
C ASP A 307 11.96 -33.18 -5.27
N GLY A 308 11.58 -34.10 -4.38
CA GLY A 308 12.47 -35.15 -3.87
C GLY A 308 13.46 -34.70 -2.78
N TYR A 309 13.56 -33.41 -2.49
CA TYR A 309 14.40 -32.88 -1.41
C TYR A 309 13.65 -32.82 -0.09
N ARG A 310 14.24 -33.36 0.97
CA ARG A 310 13.72 -33.23 2.34
C ARG A 310 13.91 -31.81 2.85
N VAL A 311 12.82 -31.15 3.21
CA VAL A 311 12.80 -29.77 3.73
C VAL A 311 12.34 -29.77 5.19
N PRO A 312 13.21 -29.38 6.14
CA PRO A 312 12.85 -29.33 7.56
C PRO A 312 11.74 -28.32 7.87
N ALA A 313 11.02 -28.57 8.96
CA ALA A 313 10.10 -27.58 9.54
C ALA A 313 10.81 -26.25 9.87
N ASN A 314 10.08 -25.15 9.75
CA ASN A 314 10.52 -23.76 9.90
C ASN A 314 11.56 -23.27 8.88
N THR A 315 11.79 -24.04 7.80
CA THR A 315 12.62 -23.55 6.70
C THR A 315 11.89 -22.43 5.95
N PRO A 316 12.50 -21.24 5.77
CA PRO A 316 11.90 -20.18 4.96
C PRO A 316 11.91 -20.58 3.48
N VAL A 317 10.80 -20.34 2.81
CA VAL A 317 10.60 -20.61 1.38
C VAL A 317 10.29 -19.30 0.67
N ASN A 318 11.12 -18.96 -0.31
CA ASN A 318 10.95 -17.79 -1.15
C ASN A 318 10.63 -18.21 -2.58
N PHE A 319 9.71 -17.50 -3.22
CA PHE A 319 9.39 -17.71 -4.64
C PHE A 319 9.92 -16.51 -5.42
N ALA A 320 10.85 -16.76 -6.33
CA ALA A 320 11.47 -15.75 -7.19
C ALA A 320 10.54 -15.42 -8.36
N VAL A 321 9.54 -14.56 -8.12
CA VAL A 321 8.48 -14.28 -9.10
C VAL A 321 8.98 -13.63 -10.38
N ARG A 322 10.08 -12.86 -10.29
CA ARG A 322 10.76 -12.32 -11.46
C ARG A 322 11.31 -13.42 -12.36
N GLU A 323 11.97 -14.41 -11.77
CA GLU A 323 12.59 -15.51 -12.52
C GLU A 323 11.52 -16.40 -13.15
N ILE A 324 10.41 -16.67 -12.45
CA ILE A 324 9.25 -17.36 -13.04
C ILE A 324 8.71 -16.61 -14.25
N GLY A 325 8.59 -15.27 -14.15
CA GLY A 325 8.16 -14.43 -15.26
C GLY A 325 9.14 -14.42 -16.44
N LEU A 326 10.42 -14.72 -16.20
CA LEU A 326 11.49 -14.70 -17.21
C LEU A 326 11.91 -16.10 -17.70
N ASP A 327 11.22 -17.15 -17.27
CA ASP A 327 11.54 -18.51 -17.66
C ASP A 327 11.32 -18.73 -19.16
N SER A 328 12.40 -19.00 -19.89
CA SER A 328 12.38 -19.23 -21.34
C SER A 328 11.71 -20.54 -21.74
N GLU A 329 11.52 -21.48 -20.81
CA GLU A 329 10.74 -22.70 -21.08
C GLU A 329 9.23 -22.43 -21.09
N VAL A 330 8.80 -21.36 -20.42
CA VAL A 330 7.39 -20.96 -20.30
C VAL A 330 7.05 -19.80 -21.25
N TRP A 331 7.96 -18.85 -21.41
CA TRP A 331 7.75 -17.59 -22.15
C TRP A 331 8.74 -17.43 -23.30
N THR A 332 8.24 -17.29 -24.53
CA THR A 332 9.09 -17.10 -25.71
C THR A 332 9.74 -15.71 -25.71
N SER A 333 11.07 -15.61 -25.83
CA SER A 333 11.81 -14.32 -25.74
C SER A 333 11.40 -13.51 -24.49
N PRO A 334 11.58 -14.08 -23.28
CA PRO A 334 10.98 -13.56 -22.04
C PRO A 334 11.39 -12.12 -21.70
N GLU A 335 12.54 -11.68 -22.17
CA GLU A 335 13.10 -10.34 -21.98
C GLU A 335 12.34 -9.25 -22.76
N VAL A 336 11.68 -9.62 -23.86
CA VAL A 336 10.95 -8.69 -24.73
C VAL A 336 9.58 -8.38 -24.15
N PHE A 337 9.31 -7.09 -23.93
CA PHE A 337 8.00 -6.58 -23.53
C PHE A 337 7.01 -6.67 -24.70
N ARG A 338 6.14 -7.68 -24.67
CA ARG A 338 5.19 -8.01 -25.74
C ARG A 338 3.80 -8.30 -25.17
N PRO A 339 2.91 -7.32 -25.07
CA PRO A 339 1.54 -7.52 -24.59
C PRO A 339 0.77 -8.61 -25.34
N GLU A 340 1.05 -8.82 -26.63
CA GLU A 340 0.35 -9.81 -27.48
C GLU A 340 0.36 -11.24 -26.93
N ARG A 341 1.28 -11.55 -26.01
CA ARG A 341 1.30 -12.82 -25.26
C ARG A 341 -0.01 -13.11 -24.55
N PHE A 342 -0.69 -12.07 -24.06
CA PHE A 342 -1.91 -12.18 -23.24
C PHE A 342 -3.19 -11.97 -24.06
N LEU A 343 -3.08 -11.78 -25.38
CA LEU A 343 -4.22 -11.74 -26.29
C LEU A 343 -4.61 -13.14 -26.75
N ALA A 344 -5.76 -13.25 -27.42
CA ALA A 344 -6.27 -14.50 -27.97
C ALA A 344 -5.23 -15.19 -28.88
N GLY A 345 -4.98 -16.48 -28.63
CA GLY A 345 -3.97 -17.29 -29.31
C GLY A 345 -2.53 -17.10 -28.80
N GLY A 346 -2.31 -16.23 -27.81
CA GLY A 346 -1.01 -16.01 -27.18
C GLY A 346 -0.69 -17.04 -26.08
N GLU A 347 0.59 -17.17 -25.73
CA GLU A 347 1.07 -18.13 -24.71
C GLU A 347 0.58 -17.84 -23.28
N GLY A 348 0.14 -16.60 -23.03
CA GLY A 348 -0.47 -16.11 -21.78
C GLY A 348 -1.97 -15.83 -21.88
N GLU A 349 -2.65 -16.29 -22.94
CA GLU A 349 -4.13 -16.21 -23.00
C GLU A 349 -4.74 -16.87 -21.76
N ASP A 350 -5.70 -16.19 -21.12
CA ASP A 350 -6.39 -16.63 -19.90
C ASP A 350 -5.47 -17.06 -18.74
N VAL A 351 -4.30 -16.41 -18.63
CA VAL A 351 -3.32 -16.70 -17.55
C VAL A 351 -3.98 -16.65 -16.17
N ASP A 352 -3.72 -17.68 -15.36
CA ASP A 352 -4.28 -17.77 -14.01
C ASP A 352 -3.34 -17.15 -12.98
N LEU A 353 -3.67 -15.92 -12.55
CA LEU A 353 -2.93 -15.21 -11.51
C LEU A 353 -3.13 -15.77 -10.10
N THR A 354 -4.10 -16.68 -9.90
CA THR A 354 -4.39 -17.29 -8.59
C THR A 354 -3.60 -18.56 -8.32
N GLY A 355 -3.04 -19.15 -9.38
CA GLY A 355 -2.32 -20.43 -9.35
C GLY A 355 -3.22 -21.65 -9.09
N SER A 356 -4.50 -21.57 -9.47
CA SER A 356 -5.47 -22.66 -9.31
C SER A 356 -5.44 -23.70 -10.44
N LYS A 357 -5.10 -23.28 -11.67
CA LYS A 357 -4.94 -24.15 -12.84
C LYS A 357 -3.47 -24.48 -13.07
N GLU A 358 -2.67 -23.44 -13.32
CA GLU A 358 -1.26 -23.50 -13.67
C GLU A 358 -0.60 -22.20 -13.22
N ILE A 359 0.67 -22.25 -12.81
CA ILE A 359 1.46 -21.07 -12.45
C ILE A 359 2.45 -20.77 -13.58
N LYS A 360 2.06 -19.94 -14.54
CA LYS A 360 2.98 -19.35 -15.54
C LYS A 360 3.62 -18.04 -15.05
N MET A 361 2.93 -17.35 -14.15
CA MET A 361 3.39 -16.17 -13.43
C MET A 361 2.61 -16.04 -12.13
N MET A 362 3.17 -15.36 -11.13
CA MET A 362 2.53 -15.17 -9.83
C MET A 362 2.87 -13.82 -9.18
N PRO A 363 2.66 -12.67 -9.87
CA PRO A 363 3.05 -11.35 -9.36
C PRO A 363 2.33 -10.97 -8.05
N PHE A 364 1.22 -11.65 -7.74
CA PHE A 364 0.43 -11.46 -6.52
C PHE A 364 0.59 -12.60 -5.50
N GLY A 365 1.53 -13.52 -5.71
CA GLY A 365 1.56 -14.80 -5.01
C GLY A 365 0.44 -15.74 -5.47
N ALA A 366 0.28 -16.88 -4.80
CA ALA A 366 -0.72 -17.89 -5.16
C ALA A 366 -1.33 -18.57 -3.91
N GLY A 367 -2.44 -19.28 -4.11
CA GLY A 367 -3.07 -20.10 -3.07
C GLY A 367 -3.65 -19.30 -1.90
N ARG A 368 -3.63 -19.87 -0.68
CA ARG A 368 -4.31 -19.29 0.50
C ARG A 368 -3.82 -17.88 0.86
N ARG A 369 -2.55 -17.57 0.56
CA ARG A 369 -1.88 -16.31 0.91
C ARG A 369 -1.77 -15.34 -0.28
N VAL A 370 -2.43 -15.64 -1.41
CA VAL A 370 -2.49 -14.73 -2.58
C VAL A 370 -2.86 -13.31 -2.15
N CYS A 371 -2.36 -12.27 -2.83
CA CYS A 371 -2.63 -10.88 -2.50
C CYS A 371 -4.15 -10.63 -2.38
N PRO A 372 -4.65 -10.11 -1.24
CA PRO A 372 -6.06 -9.80 -1.11
C PRO A 372 -6.48 -8.65 -2.03
N GLY A 373 -5.55 -7.74 -2.35
CA GLY A 373 -5.76 -6.54 -3.15
C GLY A 373 -5.59 -6.74 -4.66
N MET A 374 -5.43 -7.98 -5.15
CA MET A 374 -5.16 -8.26 -6.56
C MET A 374 -6.17 -7.58 -7.51
N ALA A 375 -7.47 -7.72 -7.26
CA ALA A 375 -8.51 -7.11 -8.09
C ALA A 375 -8.48 -5.57 -8.04
N LEU A 376 -8.17 -4.99 -6.88
CA LEU A 376 -8.02 -3.53 -6.72
C LEU A 376 -6.79 -3.02 -7.47
N ALA A 377 -5.67 -3.73 -7.36
CA ALA A 377 -4.42 -3.37 -8.03
C ALA A 377 -4.57 -3.41 -9.55
N LEU A 378 -5.16 -4.48 -10.10
CA LEU A 378 -5.43 -4.56 -11.54
C LEU A 378 -6.33 -3.42 -12.02
N LEU A 379 -7.42 -3.13 -11.28
CA LEU A 379 -8.30 -1.98 -11.57
C LEU A 379 -7.52 -0.66 -11.56
N HIS A 380 -6.66 -0.43 -10.57
CA HIS A 380 -5.85 0.79 -10.52
C HIS A 380 -4.88 0.87 -11.69
N LEU A 381 -4.16 -0.21 -11.99
CA LEU A 381 -3.21 -0.24 -13.11
C LEU A 381 -3.91 0.04 -14.44
N GLU A 382 -5.01 -0.65 -14.71
CA GLU A 382 -5.82 -0.44 -15.92
C GLU A 382 -6.35 1.01 -15.98
N TYR A 383 -7.00 1.48 -14.91
CA TYR A 383 -7.63 2.81 -14.88
C TYR A 383 -6.62 3.96 -15.05
N PHE A 384 -5.52 3.94 -14.30
CA PHE A 384 -4.53 5.02 -14.34
C PHE A 384 -3.71 4.98 -15.64
N VAL A 385 -3.33 3.80 -16.13
CA VAL A 385 -2.59 3.71 -17.42
C VAL A 385 -3.47 4.20 -18.57
N ALA A 386 -4.72 3.76 -18.66
CA ALA A 386 -5.62 4.19 -19.72
C ALA A 386 -5.82 5.70 -19.74
N ASN A 387 -6.09 6.30 -18.59
CA ASN A 387 -6.28 7.75 -18.50
C ASN A 387 -4.99 8.53 -18.75
N LEU A 388 -3.83 8.07 -18.30
CA LEU A 388 -2.57 8.76 -18.55
C LEU A 388 -2.18 8.73 -20.03
N VAL A 389 -2.49 7.65 -20.75
CA VAL A 389 -2.27 7.56 -22.21
C VAL A 389 -3.32 8.37 -22.98
N TRP A 390 -4.56 8.41 -22.49
CA TRP A 390 -5.61 9.25 -23.07
C TRP A 390 -5.28 10.74 -23.00
N GLU A 391 -4.70 11.17 -21.88
CA GLU A 391 -4.44 12.59 -21.57
C GLU A 391 -3.13 13.12 -22.15
N PHE A 392 -2.15 12.25 -22.40
CA PHE A 392 -0.80 12.66 -22.78
C PHE A 392 -0.15 11.71 -23.78
N ASP A 393 0.62 12.28 -24.71
CA ASP A 393 1.60 11.56 -25.52
C ASP A 393 2.94 11.52 -24.77
N TRP A 394 3.29 10.34 -24.23
CA TRP A 394 4.50 10.16 -23.43
C TRP A 394 5.69 9.84 -24.33
N ARG A 395 6.72 10.69 -24.25
CA ARG A 395 7.95 10.58 -25.05
C ARG A 395 9.19 10.63 -24.17
N GLU A 396 10.29 10.11 -24.70
CA GLU A 396 11.60 10.28 -24.09
C GLU A 396 12.06 11.74 -24.16
N VAL A 397 12.83 12.14 -23.16
CA VAL A 397 13.53 13.42 -23.14
C VAL A 397 14.93 13.19 -23.70
N ALA A 398 15.31 13.94 -24.72
CA ALA A 398 16.63 13.80 -25.33
C ALA A 398 17.74 14.07 -24.30
N GLY A 399 18.67 13.12 -24.13
CA GLY A 399 19.74 13.20 -23.13
C GLY A 399 19.34 12.77 -21.71
N ASP A 400 18.09 12.39 -21.50
CA ASP A 400 17.58 11.74 -20.28
C ASP A 400 16.64 10.60 -20.70
N GLU A 401 17.18 9.70 -21.54
CA GLU A 401 16.44 8.56 -22.04
C GLU A 401 16.04 7.60 -20.91
N VAL A 402 14.88 6.97 -21.04
CA VAL A 402 14.40 5.98 -20.08
C VAL A 402 15.38 4.80 -20.03
N ASP A 403 15.93 4.53 -18.86
CA ASP A 403 16.76 3.35 -18.61
C ASP A 403 15.89 2.25 -17.99
N LEU A 404 15.72 1.14 -18.73
CA LEU A 404 14.98 -0.03 -18.26
C LEU A 404 15.85 -1.02 -17.46
N THR A 405 17.09 -0.65 -17.13
CA THR A 405 17.98 -1.48 -16.31
C THR A 405 17.42 -1.59 -14.89
N GLU A 406 17.12 -2.82 -14.48
CA GLU A 406 16.67 -3.11 -13.13
C GLU A 406 17.84 -3.11 -12.14
N LYS A 407 17.62 -2.47 -10.99
CA LYS A 407 18.52 -2.57 -9.83
C LYS A 407 17.79 -3.38 -8.77
N MET A 408 18.43 -4.45 -8.28
CA MET A 408 17.94 -5.10 -7.06
C MET A 408 18.10 -4.10 -5.92
N LEU A 409 16.98 -3.71 -5.31
CA LEU A 409 16.96 -2.91 -4.09
C LEU A 409 17.35 -3.76 -2.89
#